data_AF-A0A087UBJ3-F1
#
_entry.id   AF-A0A087UBJ3-F1
#
_cell.length_a   1.000
_cell.length_b   1.000
_cell.length_c   1.000
_cell.angle_alpha   90.00
_cell.angle_beta   90.00
_cell.angle_gamma   90.00
#
_symmetry.space_group_name_H-M   'P 1'
#
loop_
_entity.id
_entity.type
_entity.pdbx_description
1 polymer ?
#
loop_
_entity_poly.entity_id
_entity_poly.type
_entity_poly.pdbx_seq_one_letter_code
_entity_poly.pdbx_strand_id
1 'polypeptide(L)' 'MEVNVNFSGGLELLFKNKKNYRVALPSENGKWTIKSLIAHLKDNLLQER' A
#
# COMPACT_ATOMS: atom_id res chain seq x y z
N MET A 1 -13.22 -2.32 -0.74
CA MET A 1 -12.57 -3.42 -1.50
C MET A 1 -11.26 -3.75 -0.80
N GLU A 2 -10.88 -5.02 -0.62
CA GLU A 2 -9.60 -5.37 0.00
C GLU A 2 -8.61 -5.85 -1.07
N VAL A 3 -7.37 -5.34 -1.02
CA VAL A 3 -6.28 -5.81 -1.88
C VAL A 3 -5.10 -6.28 -1.04
N ASN A 4 -4.43 -7.32 -1.53
CA ASN A 4 -3.21 -7.83 -0.93
C ASN A 4 -1.99 -7.33 -1.69
N VAL A 5 -1.09 -6.64 -1.00
CA VAL A 5 0.15 -6.11 -1.58
C VAL A 5 1.32 -6.80 -0.91
N ASN A 6 2.21 -7.37 -1.72
CA ASN A 6 3.44 -8.00 -1.25
C ASN A 6 4.66 -7.18 -1.66
N PHE A 7 5.42 -6.71 -0.67
CA PHE A 7 6.72 -6.05 -0.86
C PHE A 7 7.85 -7.06 -0.74
N SER A 8 8.84 -6.93 -1.62
CA SER A 8 10.06 -7.75 -1.67
C SER A 8 11.26 -6.89 -2.07
N GLY A 9 12.48 -7.43 -1.98
CA GLY A 9 13.69 -6.76 -2.49
C GLY A 9 14.14 -5.58 -1.62
N GLY A 10 13.93 -5.66 -0.30
CA GLY A 10 14.35 -4.62 0.65
C GLY A 10 13.35 -3.47 0.83
N LEU A 11 12.34 -3.35 -0.05
CA LEU A 11 11.25 -2.38 0.12
C LEU A 11 10.45 -2.62 1.41
N GLU A 12 10.36 -3.86 1.87
CA GLU A 12 9.71 -4.24 3.14
C GLU A 12 10.24 -3.43 4.33
N LEU A 13 11.50 -3.00 4.33
CA LEU A 13 12.09 -2.17 5.39
C LEU A 13 11.41 -0.80 5.52
N LEU A 14 10.95 -0.22 4.40
CA LEU A 14 10.25 1.07 4.37
C LEU A 14 8.81 0.97 4.84
N PHE A 15 8.26 -0.24 4.80
CA PHE A 15 6.89 -0.56 5.20
C PHE A 15 6.93 -1.46 6.43
N LYS A 16 7.36 -0.91 7.59
CA LYS A 16 7.38 -1.58 8.92
C LYS A 16 7.98 -3.00 8.94
N ASN A 17 8.90 -3.31 8.04
CA ASN A 17 9.49 -4.65 7.88
C ASN A 17 8.45 -5.77 7.69
N LYS A 18 7.28 -5.46 7.12
CA LYS A 18 6.27 -6.47 6.74
C LYS A 18 6.27 -6.68 5.24
N LYS A 19 6.27 -7.94 4.83
CA LYS A 19 6.17 -8.32 3.40
C LYS A 19 4.74 -8.20 2.89
N ASN A 20 3.75 -8.60 3.69
CA ASN A 20 2.37 -8.68 3.26
C ASN A 20 1.51 -7.59 3.93
N TYR A 21 0.79 -6.83 3.10
CA TYR A 21 -0.14 -5.80 3.51
C TYR A 21 -1.52 -6.06 2.94
N ARG A 22 -2.50 -6.15 3.85
CA ARG A 22 -3.93 -6.03 3.49
C ARG A 22 -4.32 -4.57 3.55
N VAL A 23 -4.76 -4.05 2.42
CA VAL A 23 -5.14 -2.65 2.27
C VAL A 23 -6.62 -2.61 1.93
N ALA A 24 -7.39 -2.01 2.83
CA ALA A 24 -8.80 -1.74 2.63
C ALA A 24 -8.92 -0.46 1.79
N LEU A 25 -9.24 -0.61 0.52
CA LEU A 25 -9.52 0.50 -0.38
C LEU A 25 -10.94 1.01 -0.14
N PRO A 26 -11.11 2.28 0.27
CA PRO A 26 -12.42 2.88 0.41
C PRO A 26 -13.11 2.92 -0.97
N SER A 27 -14.39 2.60 -0.97
CA SER A 27 -15.22 2.55 -2.19
C SER A 27 -15.59 3.94 -2.73
N GLU A 28 -15.24 5.00 -2.00
CA GLU A 28 -15.56 6.40 -2.34
C GLU A 28 -14.79 6.92 -3.56
N ASN A 29 -13.57 6.44 -3.80
CA ASN A 29 -12.80 6.77 -4.98
C ASN A 29 -13.16 5.80 -6.11
N GLY A 30 -14.08 6.21 -6.99
CA GLY A 30 -14.40 5.48 -8.22
C GLY A 30 -13.13 5.05 -8.98
N LYS A 31 -13.16 3.83 -9.54
CA LYS A 31 -12.07 3.15 -10.27
C LYS A 31 -10.66 3.42 -9.70
N TRP A 32 -10.24 2.58 -8.76
CA TRP A 32 -8.84 2.52 -8.33
C TRP A 32 -7.91 2.20 -9.50
N THR A 33 -6.94 3.08 -9.73
CA THR A 33 -5.82 2.82 -10.64
C THR A 33 -4.58 2.42 -9.84
N ILE A 34 -3.64 1.72 -10.47
CA ILE A 34 -2.35 1.38 -9.86
C ILE A 34 -1.62 2.63 -9.36
N LYS A 35 -1.71 3.75 -10.08
CA LYS A 35 -1.11 5.02 -9.66
C LYS A 35 -1.70 5.53 -8.34
N SER A 36 -3.03 5.58 -8.24
CA SER A 36 -3.72 6.01 -7.02
C SER A 36 -3.46 5.04 -5.86
N LEU A 37 -3.39 3.73 -6.15
CA LEU A 37 -3.03 2.72 -5.16
C LEU A 37 -1.63 2.98 -4.60
N ILE A 38 -0.62 3.15 -5.44
CA ILE A 38 0.75 3.43 -4.99
C ILE A 38 0.81 4.73 -4.18
N ALA A 39 0.10 5.78 -4.60
CA ALA A 39 0.01 7.03 -3.84
C ALA A 39 -0.61 6.83 -2.45
N HIS A 40 -1.68 6.03 -2.36
CA HIS A 40 -2.34 5.71 -1.10
C HIS A 40 -1.45 4.85 -0.19
N LEU A 41 -0.76 3.84 -0.73
CA LEU A 41 0.21 3.02 -0.01
C LEU A 41 1.37 3.88 0.52
N LYS A 42 1.87 4.82 -0.29
CA LYS A 42 2.90 5.77 0.14
C LYS A 42 2.41 6.60 1.33
N ASP A 43 1.25 7.24 1.21
CA ASP A 43 0.71 8.14 2.22
C ASP A 43 0.33 7.44 3.54
N ASN A 44 -0.17 6.20 3.45
CA ASN A 44 -0.76 5.50 4.60
C ASN A 44 0.15 4.41 5.21
N LEU A 45 1.10 3.87 4.45
CA LEU A 45 1.93 2.74 4.89
C LEU A 45 3.42 3.05 4.93
N LEU A 46 3.90 4.05 4.18
CA LEU A 46 5.30 4.45 4.24
C LEU A 46 5.53 5.11 5.61
N GLN A 47 6.41 4.54 6.41
CA GLN A 47 6.90 5.23 7.59
C GLN A 47 8.07 6.11 7.15
N GLU A 48 7.78 7.38 6.86
CA GLU A 48 8.85 8.38 6.82
C GLU A 48 9.54 8.39 8.20
N ARG A 49 10.86 8.37 8.14
CA ARG A 49 11.77 8.29 9.28
C ARG A 49 12.44 9.65 9.47
#